data_AF-C6HNR3-F1
#
_entry.id   AF-C6HNR3-F1
#
_cell.length_a   1.000
_cell.length_b   1.000
_cell.length_c   1.000
_cell.angle_alpha   90.00
_cell.angle_beta   90.00
_cell.angle_gamma   90.00
#
_symmetry.space_group_name_H-M   'P 1'
#
loop_
_entity.id
_entity.type
_entity.pdbx_description
1 polymer ?
#
loop_
_entity_poly.entity_id
_entity_poly.type
_entity_poly.pdbx_seq_one_letter_code
_entity_poly.pdbx_strand_id
1 'polypeptide(L)'
;MATSTLSGDSKDSSLIIVTDYHPLSKTLAEHHLGGPSRYQARQTGTHIPEQILWSYVTQIASALKAIHSVGLAARVIDPSKVLLTGKNRIRLNACAILDVVQHDSQRSITDLQSQDLVNFGQLIITLGANSPSVMHNPTKAMEHFTRAYTPQLKNSIFWLLSALQKDQERNIDLFVTGISSQLISTFDSALHLDDELTSDLSRELENGRLVRLLTKLNFINERPEYDHDPQWAENGERYVLKLFRDYVFHQIDAQNLPVVDLGHVLTCLNKLDAGTEEKVTLVSRDEQSCFIVSYKELKKAVESSFQALTKHPRRA
;
A
#
# COMPACT_ATOMS: atom_id res chain seq x y z
N MET A 1 16.16 -6.18 17.50
CA MET A 1 17.25 -7.04 18.04
C MET A 1 18.57 -6.37 17.70
N ALA A 2 19.34 -5.94 18.70
CA ALA A 2 20.73 -5.55 18.48
C ALA A 2 21.59 -6.80 18.65
N THR A 3 22.13 -7.32 17.56
CA THR A 3 23.07 -8.46 17.60
C THR A 3 24.47 -7.92 17.31
N SER A 4 25.37 -8.04 18.28
CA SER A 4 26.80 -7.81 18.06
C SER A 4 27.38 -9.00 17.29
N THR A 5 27.12 -9.08 15.99
CA THR A 5 27.86 -9.97 15.12
C THR A 5 29.12 -9.25 14.69
N LEU A 6 30.28 -9.74 15.14
CA LEU A 6 31.55 -9.53 14.44
C LEU A 6 31.38 -10.14 13.04
N SER A 7 30.87 -9.36 12.09
CA SER A 7 30.86 -9.76 10.69
C SER A 7 32.30 -9.82 10.24
N GLY A 8 32.80 -11.03 9.98
CA GLY A 8 34.19 -11.29 9.59
C GLY A 8 34.66 -10.69 8.26
N ASP A 9 33.95 -9.69 7.73
CA ASP A 9 34.21 -9.05 6.43
C ASP A 9 34.50 -7.54 6.53
N SER A 10 34.45 -6.95 7.73
CA SER A 10 34.95 -5.60 8.00
C SER A 10 36.07 -5.68 9.02
N LYS A 11 37.28 -5.23 8.67
CA LYS A 11 38.45 -5.19 9.57
C LYS A 11 38.29 -4.25 10.78
N ASP A 12 37.14 -3.57 10.92
CA ASP A 12 36.84 -2.61 11.97
C ASP A 12 35.63 -3.04 12.83
N SER A 13 35.69 -2.73 14.13
CA SER A 13 34.60 -2.96 15.09
C SER A 13 33.34 -2.19 14.69
N SER A 14 32.26 -2.92 14.38
CA SER A 14 30.99 -2.36 13.90
C SER A 14 29.80 -2.75 14.79
N LEU A 15 28.87 -1.82 15.00
CA LEU A 15 27.57 -2.07 15.63
C LEU A 15 26.49 -2.12 14.54
N ILE A 16 25.75 -3.24 14.47
CA ILE A 16 24.71 -3.47 13.47
C ILE A 16 23.34 -3.47 14.15
N ILE A 17 22.42 -2.67 13.62
CA ILE A 17 21.03 -2.61 14.07
C ILE A 17 20.15 -3.08 12.92
N VAL A 18 19.41 -4.16 13.15
CA VAL A 18 18.48 -4.74 12.17
C VAL A 18 17.08 -4.18 12.41
N THR A 19 16.50 -3.62 11.36
CA THR A 19 15.14 -3.03 11.34
C THR A 19 14.33 -3.61 10.20
N ASP A 20 13.02 -3.35 10.22
CA ASP A 20 12.16 -3.68 9.08
C ASP A 20 12.65 -2.98 7.81
N TYR A 21 12.58 -3.71 6.69
CA TYR A 21 12.92 -3.18 5.38
C TYR A 21 11.68 -2.58 4.70
N HIS A 22 11.77 -1.31 4.34
CA HIS A 22 10.73 -0.61 3.58
C HIS A 22 11.25 -0.24 2.19
N PRO A 23 10.86 -0.97 1.13
CA PRO A 23 11.43 -0.77 -0.20
C PRO A 23 11.12 0.62 -0.74
N LEU A 24 12.06 1.18 -1.50
CA LEU A 24 11.94 2.49 -2.17
C LEU A 24 11.67 3.68 -1.23
N SER A 25 11.89 3.51 0.07
CA SER A 25 11.72 4.60 1.05
C SER A 25 12.71 5.72 0.83
N LYS A 26 12.29 6.94 1.12
CA LYS A 26 13.14 8.15 1.10
C LYS A 26 13.06 8.83 2.45
N THR A 27 14.11 9.49 2.88
CA THR A 27 14.03 10.35 4.06
C THR A 27 13.16 11.59 3.77
N LEU A 28 12.54 12.19 4.80
CA LEU A 28 11.85 13.47 4.63
C LEU A 28 12.80 14.58 4.15
N ALA A 29 14.08 14.51 4.53
CA ALA A 29 15.12 15.39 4.01
C ALA A 29 15.26 15.25 2.48
N GLU A 30 15.45 14.03 1.98
CA GLU A 30 15.58 13.78 0.54
C GLU A 30 14.31 14.17 -0.23
N HIS A 31 13.14 13.95 0.36
CA HIS A 31 11.86 14.22 -0.29
C HIS A 31 11.54 15.71 -0.36
N HIS A 32 11.72 16.46 0.72
CA HIS A 32 11.25 17.85 0.83
C HIS A 32 12.34 18.91 0.75
N LEU A 33 13.54 18.61 1.27
CA LEU A 33 14.62 19.61 1.41
C LEU A 33 15.65 19.55 0.28
N GLY A 34 15.51 18.58 -0.63
CA GLY A 34 16.45 18.29 -1.70
C GLY A 34 17.62 17.43 -1.24
N GLY A 35 17.95 16.40 -2.01
CA GLY A 35 19.15 15.59 -1.77
C GLY A 35 20.44 16.35 -2.10
N PRO A 36 21.63 15.84 -1.73
CA PRO A 36 22.94 16.45 -2.03
C PRO A 36 23.33 16.41 -3.53
N SER A 37 22.36 16.26 -4.45
CA SER A 37 22.61 16.13 -5.88
C SER A 37 22.63 17.48 -6.58
N ARG A 38 23.81 17.86 -7.10
CA ARG A 38 24.07 19.08 -7.89
C ARG A 38 23.27 19.17 -9.20
N TYR A 39 22.53 18.12 -9.59
CA TYR A 39 21.82 18.05 -10.87
C TYR A 39 20.29 18.25 -10.78
N GLN A 40 19.73 18.43 -9.58
CA GLN A 40 18.30 18.74 -9.39
C GLN A 40 18.04 20.20 -8.98
N ALA A 41 18.80 21.14 -9.54
CA ALA A 41 18.72 22.58 -9.28
C ALA A 41 17.40 23.26 -9.75
N ARG A 42 16.30 22.53 -9.93
CA ARG A 42 14.99 23.08 -10.33
C ARG A 42 13.79 22.61 -9.51
N GLN A 43 13.97 21.79 -8.47
CA GLN A 43 12.94 21.60 -7.44
C GLN A 43 13.36 22.30 -6.15
N THR A 44 13.62 23.60 -6.26
CA THR A 44 13.64 24.47 -5.10
C THR A 44 12.25 24.45 -4.47
N GLY A 45 12.11 23.75 -3.34
CA GLY A 45 11.26 24.19 -2.24
C GLY A 45 9.81 24.46 -2.55
N THR A 46 9.09 23.45 -3.06
CA THR A 46 7.63 23.55 -3.12
C THR A 46 7.08 23.64 -1.71
N HIS A 47 6.36 24.73 -1.42
CA HIS A 47 5.60 24.91 -0.19
C HIS A 47 4.84 23.62 0.14
N ILE A 48 5.14 23.02 1.30
CA ILE A 48 4.48 21.78 1.73
C ILE A 48 3.04 22.13 2.11
N PRO A 49 2.03 21.52 1.48
CA PRO A 49 0.63 21.76 1.85
C PRO A 49 0.40 21.44 3.32
N GLU A 50 -0.38 22.28 4.00
CA GLU A 50 -0.63 22.14 5.43
C GLU A 50 -1.21 20.77 5.81
N GLN A 51 -2.10 20.22 4.98
CA GLN A 51 -2.67 18.89 5.18
C GLN A 51 -1.59 17.78 5.27
N ILE A 52 -0.49 17.92 4.52
CA ILE A 52 0.63 16.98 4.54
C ILE A 52 1.41 17.12 5.86
N LEU A 53 1.65 18.35 6.31
CA LEU A 53 2.29 18.58 7.61
C LEU A 53 1.45 18.03 8.75
N TRP A 54 0.13 18.25 8.72
CA TRP A 54 -0.77 17.67 9.71
C TRP A 54 -0.77 16.15 9.70
N SER A 55 -0.72 15.51 8.53
CA SER A 55 -0.55 14.06 8.41
C SER A 55 0.76 13.58 9.06
N TYR A 56 1.85 14.34 8.93
CA TYR A 56 3.10 14.01 9.62
C TYR A 56 3.00 14.24 11.13
N VAL A 57 2.38 15.33 11.55
CA VAL A 57 2.17 15.67 12.97
C VAL A 57 1.39 14.56 13.67
N THR A 58 0.29 14.09 13.09
CA THR A 58 -0.54 13.03 13.70
C THR A 58 0.19 11.69 13.78
N GLN A 59 0.97 11.33 12.76
CA GLN A 59 1.77 10.09 12.76
C GLN A 59 2.92 10.13 13.76
N ILE A 60 3.66 11.25 13.86
CA ILE A 60 4.73 11.41 14.85
C ILE A 60 4.14 11.45 16.26
N ALA A 61 3.02 12.15 16.47
CA ALA A 61 2.36 12.19 17.77
C ALA A 61 1.90 10.79 18.22
N SER A 62 1.34 9.99 17.30
CA SER A 62 0.99 8.60 17.55
C SER A 62 2.21 7.74 17.93
N ALA A 63 3.32 7.89 17.20
CA ALA A 63 4.57 7.19 17.50
C ALA A 63 5.13 7.58 18.88
N LEU A 64 5.17 8.87 19.21
CA LEU A 64 5.64 9.35 20.50
C LEU A 64 4.74 8.91 21.65
N LYS A 65 3.41 8.87 21.45
CA LYS A 65 2.47 8.33 22.45
C LYS A 65 2.81 6.87 22.75
N ALA A 66 3.04 6.06 21.72
CA ALA A 66 3.42 4.65 21.89
C ALA A 66 4.77 4.50 22.61
N ILE A 67 5.78 5.32 22.26
CA ILE A 67 7.12 5.26 22.87
C ILE A 67 7.11 5.76 24.33
N HIS A 68 6.49 6.91 24.59
CA HIS A 68 6.49 7.54 25.91
C HIS A 68 5.65 6.75 26.92
N SER A 69 4.56 6.10 26.49
CA SER A 69 3.71 5.29 27.37
C SER A 69 4.39 4.04 27.95
N VAL A 70 5.48 3.57 27.33
CA VAL A 70 6.32 2.48 27.87
C VAL A 70 7.59 3.00 28.57
N GLY A 71 7.66 4.29 28.87
CA GLY A 71 8.79 4.89 29.57
C GLY A 71 10.07 5.00 28.73
N LEU A 72 9.94 5.14 27.40
CA LEU A 72 11.05 5.36 26.48
C LEU A 72 10.98 6.76 25.85
N ALA A 73 12.03 7.12 25.11
CA ALA A 73 12.12 8.34 24.31
C ALA A 73 12.62 7.98 22.91
N ALA A 74 12.16 8.71 21.88
CA ALA A 74 12.58 8.51 20.50
C ALA A 74 14.02 8.98 20.26
N ARG A 75 14.42 10.06 20.96
CA ARG A 75 15.74 10.71 21.01
C ARG A 75 16.23 11.35 19.71
N VAL A 76 15.84 10.79 18.56
CA VAL A 76 16.24 11.25 17.22
C VAL A 76 14.98 11.50 16.38
N ILE A 77 14.64 12.78 16.22
CA ILE A 77 13.50 13.22 15.42
C ILE A 77 13.97 14.35 14.51
N ASP A 78 14.44 13.99 13.33
CA ASP A 78 14.95 14.92 12.33
C ASP A 78 14.61 14.44 10.90
N PRO A 79 14.60 15.35 9.89
CA PRO A 79 14.17 14.99 8.55
C PRO A 79 14.97 13.86 7.90
N SER A 80 16.24 13.66 8.28
CA SER A 80 17.11 12.62 7.72
C SER A 80 16.87 11.24 8.34
N LYS A 81 16.13 11.17 9.46
CA LYS A 81 15.85 9.93 10.21
C LYS A 81 14.37 9.57 10.27
N VAL A 82 13.52 10.32 9.56
CA VAL A 82 12.13 9.98 9.31
C VAL A 82 11.97 9.54 7.86
N LEU A 83 11.50 8.31 7.66
CA LEU A 83 11.30 7.73 6.34
C LEU A 83 9.89 7.98 5.85
N LEU A 84 9.75 8.40 4.59
CA LEU A 84 8.54 8.31 3.79
C LEU A 84 8.55 6.97 3.05
N THR A 85 7.50 6.18 3.27
CA THR A 85 7.44 4.75 2.92
C THR A 85 6.23 4.40 2.04
N GLY A 86 5.47 5.42 1.64
CA GLY A 86 4.25 5.34 0.87
C GLY A 86 3.63 6.73 0.74
N LYS A 87 2.43 6.83 0.20
CA LYS A 87 1.71 8.11 0.06
C LYS A 87 1.41 8.68 1.46
N ASN A 88 2.13 9.74 1.84
CA ASN A 88 2.04 10.41 3.14
C ASN A 88 2.27 9.49 4.37
N ARG A 89 2.84 8.30 4.19
CA ARG A 89 3.11 7.37 5.30
C ARG A 89 4.54 7.51 5.79
N ILE A 90 4.71 8.00 7.02
CA ILE A 90 6.02 8.22 7.63
C ILE A 90 6.32 7.25 8.77
N ARG A 91 7.61 7.00 9.02
CA ARG A 91 8.11 6.11 10.09
C ARG A 91 9.40 6.68 10.70
N LEU A 92 9.54 6.61 12.02
CA LEU A 92 10.79 6.91 12.71
C LEU A 92 11.79 5.77 12.46
N ASN A 93 13.00 6.09 12.00
CA ASN A 93 13.97 5.08 11.54
C ASN A 93 15.26 5.01 12.40
N ALA A 94 15.36 5.83 13.45
CA ALA A 94 16.55 5.91 14.29
C ALA A 94 16.26 5.72 15.79
N CYS A 95 15.10 5.14 16.13
CA CYS A 95 14.79 4.76 17.50
C CYS A 95 15.81 3.72 18.01
N ALA A 96 16.10 3.74 19.31
CA ALA A 96 17.04 2.85 20.00
C ALA A 96 18.55 3.03 19.69
N ILE A 97 18.93 3.73 18.61
CA ILE A 97 20.35 3.92 18.26
C ILE A 97 21.09 4.67 19.38
N LEU A 98 20.54 5.81 19.81
CA LEU A 98 21.16 6.60 20.87
C LEU A 98 21.04 5.94 22.25
N ASP A 99 20.07 5.06 22.46
CA ASP A 99 19.95 4.29 23.69
C ASP A 99 21.09 3.28 23.85
N VAL A 100 21.58 2.71 22.75
CA VAL A 100 22.76 1.84 22.76
C VAL A 100 24.05 2.66 22.82
N VAL A 101 24.19 3.66 21.95
CA VAL A 101 25.43 4.45 21.82
C VAL A 101 25.70 5.33 23.03
N GLN A 102 24.64 5.83 23.69
CA GLN A 102 24.72 6.70 24.85
C GLN A 102 24.03 6.07 26.08
N HIS A 103 24.19 4.76 26.28
CA HIS A 103 23.56 4.04 27.38
C HIS A 103 23.95 4.57 28.77
N ASP A 104 25.17 5.08 28.94
CA ASP A 104 25.67 5.66 30.21
C ASP A 104 25.21 7.11 30.48
N SER A 105 24.40 7.68 29.58
CA SER A 105 23.88 9.05 29.72
C SER A 105 23.04 9.21 30.99
N GLN A 106 23.45 10.13 31.87
CA GLN A 106 22.75 10.45 33.14
C GLN A 106 21.50 11.33 32.96
N ARG A 107 20.93 11.42 31.75
CA ARG A 107 19.71 12.21 31.51
C ARG A 107 18.49 11.45 31.99
N SER A 108 17.59 12.13 32.70
CA SER A 108 16.32 11.54 33.10
C SER A 108 15.45 11.23 31.87
N ILE A 109 14.61 10.21 31.97
CA ILE A 109 13.69 9.87 30.87
C ILE A 109 12.74 11.02 30.55
N THR A 110 12.27 11.74 31.57
CA THR A 110 11.41 12.92 31.42
C THR A 110 12.10 14.01 30.61
N ASP A 111 13.39 14.27 30.87
CA ASP A 111 14.14 15.26 30.07
C ASP A 111 14.33 14.83 28.62
N LEU A 112 14.46 13.52 28.36
CA LEU A 112 14.53 12.98 27.00
C LEU A 112 13.18 13.08 26.28
N GLN A 113 12.08 12.81 26.97
CA GLN A 113 10.72 12.93 26.42
C GLN A 113 10.35 14.40 26.14
N SER A 114 10.70 15.34 27.02
CA SER A 114 10.54 16.78 26.76
C SER A 114 11.40 17.22 25.57
N GLN A 115 12.60 16.66 25.42
CA GLN A 115 13.45 16.93 24.26
C GLN A 115 12.84 16.39 22.95
N ASP A 116 12.19 15.22 22.98
CA ASP A 116 11.47 14.70 21.81
C ASP A 116 10.38 15.67 21.33
N LEU A 117 9.62 16.27 22.25
CA LEU A 117 8.60 17.25 21.89
C LEU A 117 9.21 18.48 21.19
N VAL A 118 10.35 18.99 21.70
CA VAL A 118 11.07 20.10 21.03
C VAL A 118 11.58 19.68 19.66
N ASN A 119 12.23 18.52 19.55
CA ASN A 119 12.76 18.02 18.28
C ASN A 119 11.64 17.82 17.25
N PHE A 120 10.47 17.36 17.70
CA PHE A 120 9.27 17.23 16.88
C PHE A 120 8.80 18.60 16.36
N GLY A 121 8.69 19.62 17.21
CA GLY A 121 8.36 20.98 16.77
C GLY A 121 9.38 21.53 15.75
N GLN A 122 10.67 21.32 16.00
CA GLN A 122 11.76 21.74 15.11
C GLN A 122 11.72 21.03 13.75
N LEU A 123 11.41 19.73 13.73
CA LEU A 123 11.24 18.96 12.49
C LEU A 123 10.15 19.59 11.61
N ILE A 124 8.98 19.90 12.18
CA ILE A 124 7.87 20.46 11.39
C ILE A 124 8.18 21.87 10.88
N ILE A 125 8.87 22.71 11.67
CA ILE A 125 9.35 24.02 11.18
C ILE A 125 10.36 23.84 10.05
N THR A 126 11.30 22.90 10.19
CA THR A 126 12.32 22.64 9.16
C THR A 126 11.69 22.27 7.82
N LEU A 127 10.64 21.44 7.86
CA LEU A 127 9.87 21.07 6.69
C LEU A 127 9.06 22.25 6.13
N GLY A 128 8.28 22.94 6.97
CA GLY A 128 7.40 24.02 6.53
C GLY A 128 8.12 25.32 6.13
N ALA A 129 9.31 25.58 6.67
CA ALA A 129 10.17 26.68 6.25
C ALA A 129 11.02 26.34 5.00
N ASN A 130 11.00 25.07 4.56
CA ASN A 130 11.85 24.54 3.50
C ASN A 130 13.32 25.01 3.64
N SER A 131 13.86 24.91 4.86
CA SER A 131 15.21 25.36 5.15
C SER A 131 15.90 24.31 6.00
N PRO A 132 16.90 23.57 5.46
CA PRO A 132 17.64 22.60 6.26
C PRO A 132 18.46 23.27 7.39
N SER A 133 18.62 24.59 7.35
CA SER A 133 19.40 25.39 8.30
C SER A 133 18.54 26.20 9.27
N VAL A 134 17.42 25.65 9.78
CA VAL A 134 16.65 26.29 10.88
C VAL A 134 17.56 26.60 12.06
N MET A 135 18.55 25.75 12.33
CA MET A 135 19.52 25.94 13.41
C MET A 135 20.43 27.16 13.21
N HIS A 136 20.63 27.63 11.98
CA HIS A 136 21.50 28.76 11.68
C HIS A 136 20.74 30.10 11.69
N ASN A 137 19.44 30.09 11.38
CA ASN A 137 18.59 31.29 11.47
C ASN A 137 17.15 30.92 11.90
N PRO A 138 16.95 30.58 13.18
CA PRO A 138 15.66 30.09 13.67
C PRO A 138 14.56 31.14 13.57
N THR A 139 14.89 32.42 13.78
CA THR A 139 13.93 33.54 13.70
C THR A 139 13.33 33.66 12.31
N LYS A 140 14.15 33.61 11.25
CA LYS A 140 13.66 33.72 9.87
C LYS A 140 12.81 32.51 9.45
N ALA A 141 13.22 31.30 9.84
CA ALA A 141 12.45 30.08 9.58
C ALA A 141 11.07 30.15 10.28
N MET A 142 11.06 30.66 11.52
CA MET A 142 9.85 30.87 12.29
C MET A 142 8.90 31.87 11.64
N GLU A 143 9.43 33.02 11.19
CA GLU A 143 8.63 34.04 10.50
C GLU A 143 8.02 33.50 9.21
N HIS A 144 8.78 32.73 8.42
CA HIS A 144 8.28 32.10 7.21
C HIS A 144 7.14 31.12 7.52
N PHE A 145 7.35 30.22 8.48
CA PHE A 145 6.33 29.26 8.93
C PHE A 145 5.06 29.97 9.42
N THR A 146 5.24 31.04 10.20
CA THR A 146 4.16 31.87 10.76
C THR A 146 3.39 32.63 9.66
N ARG A 147 3.96 32.84 8.48
CA ARG A 147 3.23 33.44 7.35
C ARG A 147 2.54 32.42 6.48
N ALA A 148 3.11 31.21 6.37
CA ALA A 148 2.65 30.18 5.44
C ALA A 148 1.43 29.38 5.93
N TYR A 149 1.32 29.12 7.24
CA TYR A 149 0.36 28.15 7.78
C TYR A 149 -0.79 28.78 8.57
N THR A 150 -1.78 27.98 8.98
CA THR A 150 -2.89 28.44 9.83
C THR A 150 -2.44 28.74 11.28
N PRO A 151 -3.21 29.56 12.03
CA PRO A 151 -2.98 29.75 13.46
C PRO A 151 -3.00 28.45 14.26
N GLN A 152 -3.84 27.48 13.88
CA GLN A 152 -3.94 26.20 14.58
C GLN A 152 -2.61 25.44 14.53
N LEU A 153 -2.03 25.28 13.33
CA LEU A 153 -0.74 24.59 13.19
C LEU A 153 0.35 25.32 13.96
N LYS A 154 0.44 26.65 13.84
CA LYS A 154 1.43 27.46 14.56
C LYS A 154 1.35 27.25 16.07
N ASN A 155 0.14 27.35 16.63
CA ASN A 155 -0.07 27.21 18.07
C ASN A 155 0.33 25.82 18.56
N SER A 156 0.00 24.76 17.81
CA SER A 156 0.42 23.40 18.14
C SER A 156 1.94 23.23 18.08
N ILE A 157 2.62 23.76 17.06
CA ILE A 157 4.07 23.66 16.94
C ILE A 157 4.79 24.52 18.00
N PHE A 158 4.27 25.70 18.35
CA PHE A 158 4.86 26.52 19.41
C PHE A 158 4.67 25.87 20.77
N TRP A 159 3.54 25.19 20.97
CA TRP A 159 3.32 24.40 22.16
C TRP A 159 4.37 23.29 22.31
N LEU A 160 4.77 22.62 21.22
CA LEU A 160 5.84 21.62 21.24
C LEU A 160 7.21 22.23 21.59
N LEU A 161 7.56 23.39 21.01
CA LEU A 161 8.84 24.06 21.24
C LEU A 161 9.02 24.57 22.68
N SER A 162 7.92 24.87 23.35
CA SER A 162 7.91 25.26 24.77
C SER A 162 8.04 24.08 25.75
N ALA A 163 8.25 22.84 25.28
CA ALA A 163 8.29 21.64 26.14
C ALA A 163 9.40 21.63 27.22
N LEU A 164 10.45 22.44 27.08
CA LEU A 164 11.51 22.57 28.09
C LEU A 164 11.23 23.67 29.14
N GLN A 165 10.15 24.43 28.99
CA GLN A 165 9.78 25.45 29.98
C GLN A 165 9.20 24.77 31.22
N LYS A 166 9.80 25.03 32.39
CA LYS A 166 9.44 24.36 33.66
C LYS A 166 8.10 24.79 34.25
N ASP A 167 7.50 25.86 33.72
CA ASP A 167 6.29 26.47 34.30
C ASP A 167 5.01 25.68 33.99
N GLN A 168 5.05 24.76 33.02
CA GLN A 168 3.89 23.94 32.65
C GLN A 168 4.31 22.51 32.32
N GLU A 169 3.56 21.55 32.86
CA GLU A 169 3.71 20.15 32.46
C GLU A 169 3.27 19.98 31.00
N ARG A 170 4.19 19.47 30.18
CA ARG A 170 3.97 19.21 28.75
C ARG A 170 4.36 17.78 28.45
N ASN A 171 3.39 16.98 28.06
CA ASN A 171 3.58 15.59 27.67
C ASN A 171 2.82 15.30 26.37
N ILE A 172 3.11 14.15 25.76
CA ILE A 172 2.52 13.80 24.47
C ILE A 172 1.00 13.59 24.52
N ASP A 173 0.46 13.16 25.67
CA ASP A 173 -0.99 12.97 25.82
C ASP A 173 -1.75 14.29 25.74
N LEU A 174 -1.27 15.33 26.42
CA LEU A 174 -1.84 16.68 26.32
C LEU A 174 -1.78 17.23 24.89
N PHE A 175 -0.69 16.97 24.17
CA PHE A 175 -0.56 17.36 22.77
C PHE A 175 -1.59 16.66 21.89
N VAL A 176 -1.71 15.33 22.03
CA VAL A 176 -2.68 14.50 21.31
C VAL A 176 -4.11 14.97 21.54
N THR A 177 -4.48 15.31 22.79
CA THR A 177 -5.78 15.91 23.11
C THR A 177 -6.00 17.23 22.35
N GLY A 178 -4.97 18.08 22.29
CA GLY A 178 -5.02 19.37 21.60
C GLY A 178 -5.16 19.29 20.07
N ILE A 179 -4.76 18.18 19.44
CA ILE A 179 -4.84 17.97 17.98
C ILE A 179 -5.89 16.93 17.57
N SER A 180 -6.80 16.57 18.48
CA SER A 180 -7.78 15.48 18.30
C SER A 180 -8.63 15.59 17.03
N SER A 181 -9.06 16.80 16.64
CA SER A 181 -9.80 17.01 15.39
C SER A 181 -8.98 16.63 14.15
N GLN A 182 -7.68 16.94 14.14
CA GLN A 182 -6.80 16.57 13.04
C GLN A 182 -6.46 15.07 13.03
N LEU A 183 -6.39 14.45 14.21
CA LEU A 183 -6.28 13.00 14.34
C LEU A 183 -7.50 12.31 13.72
N ILE A 184 -8.71 12.79 13.99
CA ILE A 184 -9.95 12.26 13.39
C ILE A 184 -9.92 12.40 11.87
N SER A 185 -9.54 13.57 11.33
CA SER A 185 -9.42 13.77 9.88
C SER A 185 -8.38 12.85 9.22
N THR A 186 -7.24 12.62 9.89
CA THR A 186 -6.21 11.71 9.37
C THR A 186 -6.67 10.25 9.47
N PHE A 187 -7.41 9.90 10.52
CA PHE A 187 -7.98 8.56 10.69
C PHE A 187 -9.03 8.27 9.61
N ASP A 188 -9.92 9.21 9.31
CA ASP A 188 -10.87 9.12 8.20
C ASP A 188 -10.17 8.92 6.84
N SER A 189 -9.09 9.68 6.60
CA SER A 189 -8.25 9.49 5.40
C SER A 189 -7.61 8.10 5.34
N ALA A 190 -7.29 7.49 6.49
CA ALA A 190 -6.75 6.13 6.56
C ALA A 190 -7.83 5.07 6.31
N LEU A 191 -9.08 5.29 6.75
CA LEU A 191 -10.22 4.42 6.42
C LEU A 191 -10.53 4.45 4.92
N HIS A 192 -10.51 5.62 4.29
CA HIS A 192 -10.67 5.70 2.83
C HIS A 192 -9.57 4.96 2.07
N LEU A 193 -8.32 5.01 2.55
CA LEU A 193 -7.25 4.22 1.95
C LEU A 193 -7.47 2.71 2.14
N ASP A 194 -8.01 2.29 3.29
CA ASP A 194 -8.35 0.88 3.56
C ASP A 194 -9.46 0.38 2.62
N ASP A 195 -10.49 1.19 2.38
CA ASP A 195 -11.55 0.91 1.40
C ASP A 195 -10.98 0.80 -0.03
N GLU A 196 -10.09 1.71 -0.43
CA GLU A 196 -9.44 1.70 -1.74
C GLU A 196 -8.58 0.44 -1.92
N LEU A 197 -7.74 0.09 -0.94
CA LEU A 197 -6.93 -1.11 -0.96
C LEU A 197 -7.78 -2.38 -0.98
N THR A 198 -8.88 -2.41 -0.23
CA THR A 198 -9.82 -3.54 -0.21
C THR A 198 -10.49 -3.72 -1.57
N SER A 199 -10.88 -2.62 -2.22
CA SER A 199 -11.44 -2.63 -3.58
C SER A 199 -10.44 -3.16 -4.59
N ASP A 200 -9.22 -2.63 -4.60
CA ASP A 200 -8.15 -3.08 -5.50
C ASP A 200 -7.80 -4.56 -5.29
N LEU A 201 -7.65 -4.98 -4.03
CA LEU A 201 -7.38 -6.39 -3.70
C LEU A 201 -8.52 -7.31 -4.14
N SER A 202 -9.78 -6.86 -4.00
CA SER A 202 -10.94 -7.64 -4.43
C SER A 202 -10.94 -7.86 -5.95
N ARG A 203 -10.60 -6.82 -6.73
CA ARG A 203 -10.44 -6.97 -8.20
C ARG A 203 -9.29 -7.91 -8.56
N GLU A 204 -8.15 -7.83 -7.88
CA GLU A 204 -7.03 -8.73 -8.14
C GLU A 204 -7.32 -10.19 -7.76
N LEU A 205 -8.12 -10.40 -6.71
CA LEU A 205 -8.61 -11.73 -6.34
C LEU A 205 -9.52 -12.29 -7.45
N GLU A 206 -10.40 -11.47 -8.01
CA GLU A 206 -11.26 -11.82 -9.14
C GLU A 206 -10.42 -12.19 -10.37
N ASN A 207 -9.42 -11.37 -10.74
CA ASN A 207 -8.44 -11.70 -11.78
C ASN A 207 -7.80 -13.07 -11.55
N GLY A 208 -7.38 -13.37 -10.31
CA GLY A 208 -6.83 -14.67 -9.94
C GLY A 208 -7.81 -15.84 -10.17
N ARG A 209 -9.11 -15.64 -9.88
CA ARG A 209 -10.16 -16.65 -10.16
C ARG A 209 -10.33 -16.85 -11.65
N LEU A 210 -10.43 -15.77 -12.42
CA LEU A 210 -10.61 -15.82 -13.87
C LEU A 210 -9.42 -16.45 -14.58
N VAL A 211 -8.18 -16.16 -14.18
CA VAL A 211 -6.98 -16.81 -14.73
C VAL A 211 -7.01 -18.32 -14.53
N ARG A 212 -7.41 -18.79 -13.33
CA ARG A 212 -7.55 -20.23 -13.08
C ARG A 212 -8.67 -20.85 -13.92
N LEU A 213 -9.80 -20.17 -14.09
CA LEU A 213 -10.90 -20.63 -14.92
C LEU A 213 -10.51 -20.71 -16.40
N LEU A 214 -9.89 -19.65 -16.94
CA LEU A 214 -9.32 -19.62 -18.28
C LEU A 214 -8.34 -20.77 -18.50
N THR A 215 -7.46 -21.02 -17.53
CA THR A 215 -6.51 -22.12 -17.59
C THR A 215 -7.23 -23.48 -17.69
N LYS A 216 -8.28 -23.71 -16.90
CA LYS A 216 -9.09 -24.94 -17.00
C LYS A 216 -9.75 -25.07 -18.38
N LEU A 217 -10.35 -24.00 -18.89
CA LEU A 217 -10.97 -23.98 -20.22
C LEU A 217 -9.94 -24.32 -21.30
N ASN A 218 -8.71 -23.79 -21.22
CA ASN A 218 -7.64 -24.12 -22.16
C ASN A 218 -7.14 -25.57 -22.04
N PHE A 219 -7.19 -26.19 -20.86
CA PHE A 219 -6.90 -27.62 -20.73
C PHE A 219 -7.99 -28.52 -21.30
N ILE A 220 -9.23 -28.04 -21.35
CA ILE A 220 -10.41 -28.78 -21.82
C ILE A 220 -10.52 -28.63 -23.34
N ASN A 221 -10.59 -27.40 -23.83
CA ASN A 221 -10.95 -27.12 -25.20
C ASN A 221 -9.85 -27.57 -26.18
N GLU A 222 -10.25 -28.05 -27.37
CA GLU A 222 -9.37 -28.40 -28.51
C GLU A 222 -8.31 -29.46 -28.22
N ARG A 223 -8.57 -30.39 -27.30
CA ARG A 223 -7.69 -31.54 -27.11
C ARG A 223 -7.76 -32.49 -28.31
N PRO A 224 -6.63 -32.77 -28.98
CA PRO A 224 -6.63 -33.55 -30.23
C PRO A 224 -7.03 -35.02 -30.02
N GLU A 225 -6.85 -35.55 -28.81
CA GLU A 225 -7.23 -36.93 -28.46
C GLU A 225 -8.75 -37.18 -28.58
N TYR A 226 -9.55 -36.12 -28.55
CA TYR A 226 -11.00 -36.19 -28.54
C TYR A 226 -11.66 -35.69 -29.83
N ASP A 227 -10.88 -35.32 -30.86
CA ASP A 227 -11.42 -34.84 -32.15
C ASP A 227 -12.35 -35.87 -32.83
N HIS A 228 -12.24 -37.15 -32.47
CA HIS A 228 -13.06 -38.24 -33.00
C HIS A 228 -13.91 -38.93 -31.91
N ASP A 229 -13.94 -38.39 -30.68
CA ASP A 229 -14.72 -38.93 -29.57
C ASP A 229 -16.18 -38.45 -29.66
N PRO A 230 -17.18 -39.34 -29.74
CA PRO A 230 -18.60 -38.96 -29.77
C PRO A 230 -19.06 -38.09 -28.58
N GLN A 231 -18.37 -38.16 -27.43
CA GLN A 231 -18.66 -37.33 -26.25
C GLN A 231 -18.13 -35.89 -26.35
N TRP A 232 -17.26 -35.62 -27.32
CA TRP A 232 -16.71 -34.30 -27.67
C TRP A 232 -17.13 -33.82 -29.06
N ALA A 233 -17.67 -34.72 -29.87
CA ALA A 233 -18.38 -34.43 -31.10
C ALA A 233 -19.64 -33.59 -30.82
N GLU A 234 -20.26 -33.07 -31.87
CA GLU A 234 -21.34 -32.06 -31.87
C GLU A 234 -22.57 -32.39 -30.99
N ASN A 235 -22.69 -33.64 -30.52
CA ASN A 235 -23.79 -34.13 -29.67
C ASN A 235 -23.40 -34.39 -28.21
N GLY A 236 -22.15 -34.12 -27.81
CA GLY A 236 -21.63 -34.40 -26.48
C GLY A 236 -21.79 -33.25 -25.48
N GLU A 237 -21.91 -33.57 -24.19
CA GLU A 237 -22.00 -32.57 -23.10
C GLU A 237 -20.83 -31.57 -23.08
N ARG A 238 -19.70 -31.94 -23.68
CA ARG A 238 -18.47 -31.12 -23.74
C ARG A 238 -18.44 -30.19 -24.96
N TYR A 239 -19.26 -30.44 -25.97
CA TYR A 239 -19.38 -29.55 -27.14
C TYR A 239 -19.88 -28.16 -26.75
N VAL A 240 -20.75 -28.08 -25.73
CA VAL A 240 -21.26 -26.83 -25.17
C VAL A 240 -20.12 -25.91 -24.68
N LEU A 241 -19.01 -26.46 -24.17
CA LEU A 241 -17.86 -25.66 -23.72
C LEU A 241 -17.06 -25.04 -24.89
N LYS A 242 -17.00 -25.74 -26.02
CA LYS A 242 -16.41 -25.22 -27.27
C LYS A 242 -17.24 -24.07 -27.83
N LEU A 243 -18.57 -24.22 -27.83
CA LEU A 243 -19.47 -23.14 -28.22
C LEU A 243 -19.40 -21.95 -27.26
N PHE A 244 -19.28 -22.21 -25.96
CA PHE A 244 -19.10 -21.14 -24.97
C PHE A 244 -17.79 -20.37 -25.20
N ARG A 245 -16.69 -21.06 -25.50
CA ARG A 245 -15.44 -20.39 -25.90
C ARG A 245 -15.65 -19.49 -27.11
N ASP A 246 -16.34 -19.97 -28.15
CA ASP A 246 -16.60 -19.17 -29.34
C ASP A 246 -17.49 -17.96 -29.02
N TYR A 247 -18.53 -18.12 -28.19
CA TYR A 247 -19.39 -17.04 -27.70
C TYR A 247 -18.63 -15.96 -26.92
N VAL A 248 -17.61 -16.34 -26.15
CA VAL A 248 -16.82 -15.41 -25.33
C VAL A 248 -15.70 -14.74 -26.13
N PHE A 249 -14.96 -15.48 -26.96
CA PHE A 249 -13.69 -15.02 -27.53
C PHE A 249 -13.70 -14.84 -29.06
N HIS A 250 -14.69 -15.37 -29.76
CA HIS A 250 -14.76 -15.36 -31.22
C HIS A 250 -16.01 -14.63 -31.73
N GLN A 251 -16.39 -13.54 -31.04
CA GLN A 251 -17.48 -12.68 -31.50
C GLN A 251 -17.10 -11.99 -32.81
N ILE A 252 -18.08 -11.86 -33.69
CA ILE A 252 -18.00 -11.10 -34.94
C ILE A 252 -19.14 -10.09 -35.00
N ASP A 253 -18.89 -8.94 -35.62
CA ASP A 253 -19.93 -7.93 -35.86
C ASP A 253 -20.71 -8.20 -37.15
N ALA A 254 -21.65 -7.30 -37.47
CA ALA A 254 -22.45 -7.37 -38.69
C ALA A 254 -21.64 -7.23 -39.99
N GLN A 255 -20.38 -6.78 -39.91
CA GLN A 255 -19.44 -6.68 -41.02
C GLN A 255 -18.46 -7.86 -41.06
N ASN A 256 -18.68 -8.88 -40.21
CA ASN A 256 -17.85 -10.06 -40.09
C ASN A 256 -16.42 -9.75 -39.61
N LEU A 257 -16.26 -8.66 -38.85
CA LEU A 257 -15.01 -8.28 -38.21
C LEU A 257 -14.96 -8.78 -36.77
N PRO A 258 -13.77 -9.16 -36.25
CA PRO A 258 -13.65 -9.67 -34.89
C PRO A 258 -13.95 -8.59 -33.85
N VAL A 259 -14.79 -8.92 -32.87
CA VAL A 259 -15.12 -8.07 -31.73
C VAL A 259 -14.22 -8.43 -30.55
N VAL A 260 -13.40 -7.46 -30.11
CA VAL A 260 -12.49 -7.61 -28.97
C VAL A 260 -12.99 -6.79 -27.79
N ASP A 261 -14.01 -7.31 -27.09
CA ASP A 261 -14.63 -6.66 -25.95
C ASP A 261 -14.22 -7.36 -24.63
N LEU A 262 -13.33 -6.72 -23.88
CA LEU A 262 -12.88 -7.23 -22.58
C LEU A 262 -14.00 -7.20 -21.51
N GLY A 263 -14.93 -6.24 -21.59
CA GLY A 263 -16.07 -6.15 -20.68
C GLY A 263 -17.00 -7.34 -20.83
N HIS A 264 -17.28 -7.75 -22.08
CA HIS A 264 -18.02 -8.98 -22.38
C HIS A 264 -17.32 -10.21 -21.81
N VAL A 265 -16.02 -10.37 -22.09
CA VAL A 265 -15.22 -11.51 -21.63
C VAL A 265 -15.25 -11.63 -20.11
N LEU A 266 -14.94 -10.54 -19.39
CA LEU A 266 -14.93 -10.53 -17.93
C LEU A 266 -16.33 -10.83 -17.37
N THR A 267 -17.38 -10.25 -17.94
CA THR A 267 -18.77 -10.49 -17.50
C THR A 267 -19.15 -11.96 -17.65
N CYS A 268 -18.86 -12.58 -18.80
CA CYS A 268 -19.18 -13.98 -19.05
C CYS A 268 -18.40 -14.93 -18.16
N LEU A 269 -17.09 -14.68 -17.97
CA LEU A 269 -16.27 -15.53 -17.12
C LEU A 269 -16.65 -15.40 -15.64
N ASN A 270 -17.05 -14.22 -15.17
CA ASN A 270 -17.56 -14.03 -13.81
C ASN A 270 -18.89 -14.75 -13.60
N LYS A 271 -19.82 -14.66 -14.56
CA LYS A 271 -21.09 -15.41 -14.51
C LYS A 271 -20.83 -16.92 -14.48
N LEU A 272 -19.88 -17.40 -15.27
CA LEU A 272 -19.44 -18.80 -15.29
C LEU A 272 -18.81 -19.21 -13.96
N ASP A 273 -17.87 -18.43 -13.42
CA ASP A 273 -17.20 -18.72 -12.16
C ASP A 273 -18.16 -18.69 -10.97
N ALA A 274 -19.13 -17.77 -10.96
CA ALA A 274 -20.21 -17.73 -9.98
C ALA A 274 -21.18 -18.91 -10.16
N GLY A 275 -21.42 -19.35 -11.41
CA GLY A 275 -22.41 -20.37 -11.74
C GLY A 275 -23.84 -19.83 -11.60
N THR A 276 -24.13 -18.68 -12.23
CA THR A 276 -25.44 -18.05 -12.14
C THR A 276 -26.53 -18.83 -12.90
N GLU A 277 -27.79 -18.61 -12.53
CA GLU A 277 -28.95 -19.20 -13.23
C GLU A 277 -29.29 -18.48 -14.55
N GLU A 278 -28.55 -17.41 -14.89
CA GLU A 278 -28.70 -16.69 -16.15
C GLU A 278 -28.40 -17.65 -17.32
N LYS A 279 -29.23 -17.60 -18.35
CA LYS A 279 -29.10 -18.43 -19.55
C LYS A 279 -28.43 -17.67 -20.68
N VAL A 280 -27.56 -18.36 -21.39
CA VAL A 280 -26.89 -17.88 -22.60
C VAL A 280 -27.28 -18.77 -23.78
N THR A 281 -27.42 -18.15 -24.94
CA THR A 281 -27.66 -18.84 -26.22
C THR A 281 -26.33 -19.07 -26.92
N LEU A 282 -26.01 -20.34 -27.16
CA LEU A 282 -24.78 -20.79 -27.83
C LEU A 282 -25.15 -21.39 -29.19
N VAL A 283 -24.59 -20.83 -30.25
CA VAL A 283 -24.92 -21.21 -31.64
C VAL A 283 -23.72 -21.91 -32.26
N SER A 284 -23.94 -23.01 -32.98
CA SER A 284 -22.90 -23.70 -33.74
C SER A 284 -22.43 -22.85 -34.92
N ARG A 285 -21.22 -23.11 -35.40
CA ARG A 285 -20.59 -22.30 -36.48
C ARG A 285 -21.31 -22.40 -37.82
N ASP A 286 -22.01 -23.50 -38.06
CA ASP A 286 -22.86 -23.72 -39.24
C ASP A 286 -24.28 -23.14 -39.07
N GLU A 287 -24.56 -22.53 -37.91
CA GLU A 287 -25.85 -21.96 -37.51
C GLU A 287 -27.02 -22.96 -37.48
N GLN A 288 -26.73 -24.27 -37.54
CA GLN A 288 -27.77 -25.30 -37.56
C GLN A 288 -28.24 -25.71 -36.16
N SER A 289 -27.39 -25.53 -35.14
CA SER A 289 -27.66 -25.93 -33.77
C SER A 289 -27.62 -24.75 -32.81
N CYS A 290 -28.60 -24.71 -31.90
CA CYS A 290 -28.74 -23.66 -30.91
C CYS A 290 -29.01 -24.27 -29.53
N PHE A 291 -28.17 -23.92 -28.55
CA PHE A 291 -28.24 -24.42 -27.19
C PHE A 291 -28.52 -23.26 -26.23
N ILE A 292 -29.54 -23.41 -25.38
CA ILE A 292 -29.83 -22.45 -24.32
C ILE A 292 -29.42 -23.12 -23.00
N VAL A 293 -28.34 -22.62 -22.41
CA VAL A 293 -27.73 -23.21 -21.21
C VAL A 293 -27.51 -22.15 -20.14
N SER A 294 -27.68 -22.51 -18.87
CA SER A 294 -27.33 -21.64 -17.76
C SER A 294 -25.82 -21.61 -17.50
N TYR A 295 -25.30 -20.52 -16.95
CA TYR A 295 -23.92 -20.45 -16.48
C TYR A 295 -23.61 -21.49 -15.39
N LYS A 296 -24.62 -21.90 -14.60
CA LYS A 296 -24.53 -23.00 -13.63
C LYS A 296 -24.28 -24.36 -14.30
N GLU A 297 -25.00 -24.66 -15.38
CA GLU A 297 -24.78 -25.89 -16.16
C GLU A 297 -23.42 -25.88 -16.83
N LEU A 298 -23.02 -24.74 -17.40
CA LEU A 298 -21.68 -24.54 -17.97
C LEU A 298 -20.59 -24.77 -16.93
N LYS A 299 -20.74 -24.22 -15.72
CA LYS A 299 -19.77 -24.42 -14.62
C LYS A 299 -19.63 -25.89 -14.26
N LYS A 300 -20.76 -26.60 -14.13
CA LYS A 300 -20.77 -28.05 -13.87
C LYS A 300 -20.05 -28.82 -14.98
N ALA A 301 -20.23 -28.44 -16.24
CA ALA A 301 -19.54 -29.06 -17.38
C ALA A 301 -18.02 -28.78 -17.36
N VAL A 302 -17.59 -27.56 -17.02
CA VAL A 302 -16.16 -27.24 -16.84
C VAL A 302 -15.55 -28.07 -15.73
N GLU A 303 -16.20 -28.14 -14.57
CA GLU A 303 -15.70 -28.88 -13.41
C GLU A 303 -15.64 -30.39 -13.67
N SER A 304 -16.68 -30.98 -14.27
CA SER A 304 -16.70 -32.41 -14.60
C SER A 304 -15.66 -32.77 -15.65
N SER A 305 -15.52 -31.94 -16.69
CA SER A 305 -14.54 -32.14 -17.76
C SER A 305 -13.12 -32.03 -17.23
N PHE A 306 -12.83 -31.01 -16.41
CA PHE A 306 -11.53 -30.86 -15.78
C PHE A 306 -11.19 -32.03 -14.84
N GLN A 307 -12.15 -32.50 -14.03
CA GLN A 307 -11.96 -33.67 -13.16
C GLN A 307 -11.74 -34.98 -13.95
N ALA A 308 -12.39 -35.13 -15.10
CA ALA A 308 -12.16 -36.30 -15.96
C ALA A 308 -10.71 -36.33 -16.49
N LEU A 309 -10.11 -35.17 -16.77
CA LEU A 309 -8.72 -35.08 -17.20
C LEU A 309 -7.72 -35.40 -16.09
N THR A 310 -8.03 -35.08 -14.83
CA THR A 310 -7.13 -35.36 -13.69
C THR A 310 -7.19 -36.81 -13.23
N LYS A 311 -8.30 -37.52 -13.49
CA LYS A 311 -8.41 -38.95 -13.25
C LYS A 311 -7.75 -39.71 -14.41
N HIS A 312 -6.44 -39.91 -14.34
CA HIS A 312 -5.79 -40.90 -15.20
C HIS A 312 -6.50 -42.26 -15.04
N PRO A 313 -6.83 -42.98 -16.14
CA PRO A 313 -7.16 -44.38 -16.01
C PRO A 313 -5.93 -45.05 -15.41
N ARG A 314 -6.08 -45.74 -14.27
CA ARG A 314 -5.05 -46.67 -13.82
C ARG A 314 -4.78 -47.58 -15.01
N ARG A 315 -3.56 -47.53 -15.57
CA ARG A 315 -3.09 -48.51 -16.55
C ARG A 315 -3.30 -49.88 -15.92
N ALA A 316 -4.28 -50.62 -16.43
CA ALA A 316 -4.37 -52.06 -16.25
C ALA A 316 -3.38 -52.72 -17.21
#